data_AF-A0A924X1V5-F1
#
_entry.id   AF-A0A924X1V5-F1
#
_cell.length_a   1.000
_cell.length_b   1.000
_cell.length_c   1.000
_cell.angle_alpha   90.00
_cell.angle_beta   90.00
_cell.angle_gamma   90.00
#
_symmetry.space_group_name_H-M   'P 1'
#
loop_
_entity.id
_entity.type
_entity.pdbx_description
1 polymer ?
#
loop_
_entity_poly.entity_id
_entity_poly.type
_entity_poly.pdbx_seq_one_letter_code
_entity_poly.pdbx_strand_id
1 'polypeptide(L)'
;WNRARSALAGAPVRDGAYLVWRYGASHGEKYVPIAARDATELSGVAIVRRPRDEGDPRLRGIKVATLSDILFVPDRIDVALGLLAAAERVARSMGADALLCTASHPAIASLLPRRAYLKLPGTVHFLVRDPKDEHAMPRTLADWWLTRGDANSDEVF
;
A
#
# COMPACT_ATOMS: atom_id res chain seq x y z
N TRP A 1 -9.78 2.53 -8.67
CA TRP A 1 -10.78 1.53 -8.23
C TRP A 1 -11.55 0.90 -9.37
N ASN A 2 -12.41 1.64 -10.09
CA ASN A 2 -13.33 1.06 -11.10
C ASN A 2 -12.66 0.20 -12.19
N ARG A 3 -11.46 0.57 -12.67
CA ARG A 3 -10.70 -0.25 -13.62
C ARG A 3 -10.07 -1.50 -13.00
N ALA A 4 -9.70 -1.44 -11.72
CA ALA A 4 -8.98 -2.52 -11.04
C ALA A 4 -9.94 -3.56 -10.46
N ARG A 5 -11.13 -3.15 -9.98
CA ARG A 5 -12.05 -4.01 -9.20
C ARG A 5 -12.45 -5.31 -9.89
N SER A 6 -12.49 -5.35 -11.23
CA SER A 6 -12.85 -6.56 -11.98
C SER A 6 -11.75 -7.62 -11.98
N ALA A 7 -10.52 -7.23 -11.68
CA ALA A 7 -9.36 -8.12 -11.63
C ALA A 7 -8.98 -8.52 -10.19
N LEU A 8 -9.79 -8.14 -9.18
CA LEU A 8 -9.52 -8.42 -7.77
C LEU A 8 -10.62 -9.33 -7.22
N ALA A 9 -10.21 -10.45 -6.61
CA ALA A 9 -11.15 -11.38 -5.98
C ALA A 9 -11.70 -10.81 -4.65
N GLY A 10 -10.86 -10.14 -3.86
CA GLY A 10 -11.27 -9.42 -2.65
C GLY A 10 -10.43 -8.18 -2.40
N ALA A 11 -11.05 -7.04 -2.07
CA ALA A 11 -10.34 -5.80 -1.74
C ALA A 11 -11.26 -4.79 -1.03
N PRO A 12 -10.76 -4.00 -0.07
CA PRO A 12 -11.42 -2.77 0.37
C PRO A 12 -11.60 -1.79 -0.80
N VAL A 13 -12.78 -1.14 -0.84
CA VAL A 13 -13.12 -0.12 -1.84
C VAL A 13 -12.23 1.10 -1.66
N ARG A 14 -11.38 1.38 -2.64
CA ARG A 14 -10.43 2.51 -2.65
C ARG A 14 -10.84 3.57 -3.66
N ASP A 15 -12.03 4.14 -3.47
CA ASP A 15 -12.48 5.28 -4.27
C ASP A 15 -11.93 6.61 -3.71
N GLY A 16 -12.30 7.72 -4.35
CA GLY A 16 -11.86 9.05 -3.92
C GLY A 16 -12.32 9.41 -2.51
N ALA A 17 -13.53 8.98 -2.11
CA ALA A 17 -14.07 9.25 -0.78
C ALA A 17 -13.27 8.51 0.30
N TYR A 18 -12.96 7.23 0.07
CA TYR A 18 -12.08 6.45 0.95
C TYR A 18 -10.70 7.10 1.11
N LEU A 19 -10.05 7.45 -0.01
CA LEU A 19 -8.71 8.02 0.02
C LEU A 19 -8.66 9.38 0.73
N VAL A 20 -9.67 10.24 0.52
CA VAL A 20 -9.76 11.53 1.23
C VAL A 20 -10.05 11.32 2.70
N TRP A 21 -10.97 10.43 3.07
CA TRP A 21 -11.27 10.13 4.46
C TRP A 21 -10.06 9.56 5.21
N ARG A 22 -9.32 8.64 4.59
CA ARG A 22 -8.21 7.91 5.25
C ARG A 22 -6.88 8.65 5.21
N TYR A 23 -6.59 9.39 4.14
CA TYR A 23 -5.28 9.99 3.87
C TYR A 23 -5.34 11.48 3.52
N GLY A 24 -6.52 12.10 3.55
CA GLY A 24 -6.69 13.52 3.24
C GLY A 24 -6.04 14.45 4.26
N ALA A 25 -6.07 15.75 3.95
CA ALA A 25 -5.39 16.79 4.71
C ALA A 25 -5.81 16.92 6.19
N SER A 26 -6.96 16.37 6.58
CA SER A 26 -7.39 16.30 7.98
C SER A 26 -6.44 15.49 8.87
N HIS A 27 -5.58 14.65 8.28
CA HIS A 27 -4.53 13.91 8.98
C HIS A 27 -3.18 14.65 9.03
N GLY A 28 -3.15 15.93 8.61
CA GLY A 28 -1.92 16.74 8.49
C GLY A 28 -1.01 16.28 7.35
N GLU A 29 0.25 16.70 7.35
CA GLU A 29 1.25 16.31 6.35
C GLU A 29 1.83 14.89 6.55
N LYS A 30 1.06 14.00 7.17
CA LYS A 30 1.48 12.63 7.48
C LYS A 30 1.58 11.75 6.26
N TYR A 31 0.78 12.02 5.23
CA TYR A 31 0.67 11.19 4.03
C TYR A 31 1.02 12.00 2.78
N VAL A 32 1.82 11.40 1.91
CA VAL A 32 2.17 11.95 0.60
C VAL A 32 1.53 11.08 -0.47
N PRO A 33 0.53 11.60 -1.21
CA PRO A 33 -0.10 10.87 -2.30
C PRO A 33 0.77 10.90 -3.55
N ILE A 34 0.78 9.78 -4.27
CA ILE A 34 1.48 9.60 -5.54
C ILE A 34 0.45 9.14 -6.56
N ALA A 35 0.47 9.77 -7.73
CA ALA A 35 -0.37 9.39 -8.87
C ALA A 35 0.52 8.95 -10.03
N ALA A 36 0.25 7.77 -10.58
CA ALA A 36 0.76 7.38 -11.88
C ALA A 36 -0.29 7.75 -12.93
N ARG A 37 0.12 8.49 -13.96
CA ARG A 37 -0.77 8.91 -15.04
C ARG A 37 -0.23 8.48 -16.39
N ASP A 38 -1.14 8.06 -17.25
CA ASP A 38 -0.90 7.89 -18.69
C ASP A 38 -1.56 9.08 -19.39
N ALA A 39 -0.74 10.03 -19.84
CA ALA A 39 -1.17 11.38 -20.18
C ALA A 39 -2.05 12.02 -19.07
N THR A 40 -3.35 12.19 -19.32
CA THR A 40 -4.31 12.76 -18.37
C THR A 40 -5.01 11.71 -17.50
N GLU A 41 -4.94 10.44 -17.88
CA GLU A 41 -5.67 9.35 -17.22
C GLU A 41 -4.94 8.83 -15.98
N LEU A 42 -5.65 8.66 -14.87
CA LEU A 42 -5.09 8.15 -13.62
C LEU A 42 -4.91 6.62 -13.66
N SER A 43 -3.73 6.12 -13.97
CA SER A 43 -3.47 4.69 -14.12
C SER A 43 -3.23 3.95 -12.80
N GLY A 44 -2.81 4.67 -11.75
CA GLY A 44 -2.64 4.10 -10.42
C GLY A 44 -2.32 5.14 -9.35
N VAL A 45 -2.40 4.71 -8.10
CA VAL A 45 -2.13 5.56 -6.93
C VAL A 45 -1.30 4.81 -5.91
N ALA A 46 -0.50 5.54 -5.15
CA ALA A 46 0.19 5.06 -3.96
C ALA A 46 0.16 6.12 -2.88
N ILE A 47 0.19 5.72 -1.61
CA ILE A 47 0.19 6.61 -0.47
C ILE A 47 1.38 6.24 0.41
N VAL A 48 2.28 7.19 0.63
CA VAL A 48 3.43 7.01 1.52
C VAL A 48 3.21 7.80 2.79
N ARG A 49 3.32 7.14 3.94
CA ARG A 49 3.34 7.79 5.25
C ARG A 49 4.76 8.25 5.59
N ARG A 50 4.87 9.48 6.07
CA ARG A 50 6.09 10.10 6.57
C ARG A 50 6.66 9.30 7.76
N PRO A 51 7.99 9.11 7.85
CA PRO A 51 8.59 8.55 9.05
C PRO A 51 8.38 9.49 10.23
N ARG A 52 8.53 8.97 11.46
CA ARG A 52 8.64 9.81 12.66
C ARG A 52 9.97 10.56 12.67
N ASP A 53 9.98 11.79 13.17
CA ASP A 53 11.17 12.64 13.16
C ASP A 53 12.27 12.09 14.07
N GLU A 54 11.89 11.46 15.17
CA GLU A 54 12.76 10.80 16.14
C GLU A 54 13.23 9.40 15.68
N GLY A 55 12.65 8.85 14.61
CA GLY A 55 12.86 7.47 14.18
C GLY A 55 12.27 6.43 15.14
N ASP A 56 12.40 5.14 14.82
CA ASP A 56 11.87 4.08 15.68
C ASP A 56 12.90 3.65 16.75
N PRO A 57 12.61 3.82 18.06
CA PRO A 57 13.52 3.43 19.14
C PRO A 57 13.89 1.94 19.13
N ARG A 58 12.96 1.07 18.70
CA ARG A 58 13.18 -0.39 18.59
C ARG A 58 14.16 -0.72 17.47
N LEU A 59 14.30 0.19 16.50
CA LEU A 59 15.25 0.09 15.38
C LEU A 59 16.44 1.03 15.57
N ARG A 60 16.76 1.43 16.81
CA ARG A 60 17.90 2.31 17.13
C ARG A 60 17.82 3.68 16.40
N GLY A 61 16.63 4.22 16.23
CA GLY A 61 16.39 5.55 15.64
C GLY A 61 16.31 5.56 14.11
N ILE A 62 16.25 4.40 13.45
CA ILE A 62 16.02 4.32 11.99
C ILE A 62 14.66 4.95 11.65
N LYS A 63 14.66 5.86 10.66
CA LYS A 63 13.46 6.51 10.14
C LYS A 63 12.81 5.64 9.06
N VAL A 64 11.70 5.01 9.40
CA VAL A 64 10.98 4.13 8.47
C VAL A 64 9.77 4.85 7.89
N ALA A 65 9.79 5.11 6.59
CA ALA A 65 8.58 5.48 5.86
C ALA A 65 7.76 4.23 5.55
N THR A 66 6.45 4.37 5.41
CA THR A 66 5.56 3.24 5.09
C THR A 66 4.81 3.50 3.79
N LEU A 67 4.83 2.55 2.86
CA LEU A 67 3.88 2.50 1.76
C LEU A 67 2.54 2.00 2.33
N SER A 68 1.72 2.95 2.77
CA SER A 68 0.43 2.69 3.42
C SER A 68 -0.56 2.05 2.47
N ASP A 69 -0.59 2.54 1.22
CA ASP A 69 -1.52 2.05 0.21
C ASP A 69 -0.92 2.08 -1.19
N ILE A 70 -1.41 1.20 -2.05
CA ILE A 70 -1.08 1.16 -3.47
C ILE A 70 -2.23 0.49 -4.22
N LEU A 71 -2.62 1.06 -5.36
CA LEU A 71 -3.64 0.51 -6.24
C LEU A 71 -3.30 0.79 -7.69
N PHE A 72 -3.33 -0.26 -8.50
CA PHE A 72 -3.21 -0.23 -9.95
C PHE A 72 -3.98 -1.41 -10.54
N VAL A 73 -4.13 -1.45 -11.86
CA VAL A 73 -4.70 -2.63 -12.55
C VAL A 73 -3.64 -3.75 -12.54
N PRO A 74 -3.90 -4.95 -11.98
CA PRO A 74 -2.87 -5.98 -11.75
C PRO A 74 -1.92 -6.27 -12.93
N ASP A 75 -2.42 -6.22 -14.16
CA ASP A 75 -1.62 -6.51 -15.37
C ASP A 75 -0.74 -5.33 -15.83
N ARG A 76 -0.91 -4.14 -15.25
CA ARG A 76 -0.10 -2.94 -15.53
C ARG A 76 1.17 -2.91 -14.68
N ILE A 77 2.09 -3.80 -15.00
CA ILE A 77 3.40 -3.94 -14.33
C ILE A 77 4.21 -2.65 -14.41
N ASP A 78 4.14 -1.93 -15.52
CA ASP A 78 4.77 -0.62 -15.74
C ASP A 78 4.31 0.41 -14.69
N VAL A 79 3.00 0.48 -14.45
CA VAL A 79 2.39 1.38 -13.46
C VAL A 79 2.83 0.98 -12.05
N ALA A 80 2.82 -0.31 -11.75
CA ALA A 80 3.23 -0.83 -10.44
C ALA A 80 4.69 -0.47 -10.11
N LEU A 81 5.61 -0.73 -11.04
CA LEU A 81 7.03 -0.41 -10.87
C LEU A 81 7.27 1.11 -10.81
N GLY A 82 6.52 1.89 -11.59
CA GLY A 82 6.57 3.35 -11.55
C GLY A 82 6.13 3.90 -10.18
N LEU A 83 5.05 3.37 -9.62
CA LEU A 83 4.55 3.73 -8.29
C LEU A 83 5.55 3.35 -7.19
N LEU A 84 6.10 2.14 -7.22
CA LEU A 84 7.13 1.71 -6.25
C LEU A 84 8.37 2.60 -6.32
N ALA A 85 8.88 2.87 -7.52
CA ALA A 85 10.02 3.76 -7.69
C ALA A 85 9.75 5.20 -7.21
N ALA A 86 8.53 5.70 -7.43
CA ALA A 86 8.12 7.00 -6.92
C ALA A 86 8.00 7.00 -5.39
N ALA A 87 7.45 5.94 -4.79
CA ALA A 87 7.34 5.80 -3.34
C ALA A 87 8.71 5.81 -2.66
N GLU A 88 9.70 5.13 -3.23
CA GLU A 88 11.08 5.17 -2.74
C GLU A 88 11.72 6.56 -2.85
N ARG A 89 11.46 7.30 -3.94
CA ARG A 89 11.94 8.69 -4.08
C ARG A 89 11.30 9.61 -3.04
N VAL A 90 10.00 9.47 -2.84
CA VAL A 90 9.27 10.23 -1.81
C VAL A 90 9.80 9.90 -0.42
N ALA A 91 9.97 8.62 -0.07
CA ALA A 91 10.58 8.20 1.18
C ALA A 91 11.95 8.86 1.41
N ARG A 92 12.83 8.82 0.41
CA ARG A 92 14.15 9.48 0.49
C ARG A 92 14.04 11.00 0.66
N SER A 93 13.13 11.67 -0.05
CA SER A 93 12.94 13.12 0.09
C SER A 93 12.44 13.53 1.49
N MET A 94 11.80 12.60 2.22
CA MET A 94 11.38 12.80 3.60
C MET A 94 12.48 12.44 4.61
N GLY A 95 13.68 12.08 4.16
CA GLY A 95 14.79 11.67 5.01
C GLY A 95 14.58 10.30 5.67
N ALA A 96 13.78 9.42 5.07
CA ALA A 96 13.63 8.05 5.55
C ALA A 96 14.87 7.21 5.19
N ASP A 97 15.32 6.40 6.14
CA ASP A 97 16.39 5.42 5.98
C ASP A 97 15.89 4.14 5.31
N ALA A 98 14.60 3.82 5.49
CA ALA A 98 13.97 2.63 4.95
C ALA A 98 12.52 2.89 4.52
N LEU A 99 12.04 2.09 3.56
CA LEU A 99 10.65 2.06 3.13
C LEU A 99 10.05 0.67 3.40
N LEU A 100 9.04 0.63 4.27
CA LEU A 100 8.28 -0.58 4.56
C LEU A 100 7.08 -0.70 3.62
N CYS A 101 6.90 -1.88 3.04
CA CYS A 101 5.73 -2.23 2.25
C CYS A 101 5.14 -3.55 2.75
N THR A 102 3.81 -3.64 2.85
CA THR A 102 3.10 -4.91 3.01
C THR A 102 2.18 -5.09 1.82
N ALA A 103 2.32 -6.23 1.16
CA ALA A 103 1.52 -6.61 0.02
C ALA A 103 1.08 -8.07 0.19
N SER A 104 -0.22 -8.29 0.19
CA SER A 104 -0.85 -9.61 0.22
C SER A 104 -0.97 -10.19 -1.19
N HIS A 105 -1.35 -9.36 -2.16
CA HIS A 105 -1.63 -9.79 -3.52
C HIS A 105 -0.36 -10.07 -4.36
N PRO A 106 -0.29 -11.19 -5.11
CA PRO A 106 0.86 -11.57 -5.94
C PRO A 106 1.28 -10.51 -6.97
N ALA A 107 0.34 -9.73 -7.50
CA ALA A 107 0.62 -8.69 -8.50
C ALA A 107 1.58 -7.60 -7.97
N ILE A 108 1.61 -7.36 -6.65
CA ILE A 108 2.58 -6.47 -6.02
C ILE A 108 3.77 -7.28 -5.50
N ALA A 109 3.49 -8.36 -4.76
CA ALA A 109 4.50 -9.12 -4.04
C ALA A 109 5.59 -9.69 -4.96
N SER A 110 5.24 -10.09 -6.18
CA SER A 110 6.19 -10.60 -7.18
C SER A 110 7.13 -9.52 -7.76
N LEU A 111 6.76 -8.24 -7.63
CA LEU A 111 7.51 -7.10 -8.14
C LEU A 111 8.48 -6.52 -7.11
N LEU A 112 8.24 -6.72 -5.81
CA LEU A 112 9.07 -6.21 -4.72
C LEU A 112 10.56 -6.60 -4.84
N PRO A 113 10.92 -7.86 -5.17
CA PRO A 113 12.33 -8.23 -5.36
C PRO A 113 13.01 -7.48 -6.51
N ARG A 114 12.26 -7.09 -7.55
CA ARG A 114 12.80 -6.30 -8.69
C ARG A 114 13.19 -4.87 -8.29
N ARG A 115 12.75 -4.42 -7.12
CA ARG A 115 13.07 -3.13 -6.50
C ARG A 115 13.96 -3.28 -5.26
N ALA A 116 14.60 -4.44 -5.09
CA ALA A 116 15.49 -4.76 -3.97
C ALA A 116 14.83 -4.70 -2.58
N TYR A 117 13.51 -4.89 -2.51
CA TYR A 117 12.84 -5.09 -1.22
C TYR A 117 13.22 -6.44 -0.63
N LEU A 118 13.60 -6.42 0.65
CA LEU A 118 13.87 -7.63 1.42
C LEU A 118 12.57 -8.13 2.06
N LYS A 119 12.33 -9.43 1.95
CA LYS A 119 11.16 -10.06 2.58
C LYS A 119 11.42 -10.23 4.08
N LEU A 120 10.52 -9.70 4.89
CA LEU A 120 10.49 -9.91 6.35
C LEU A 120 9.27 -10.77 6.72
N PRO A 121 9.34 -11.57 7.81
CA PRO A 121 8.18 -12.26 8.33
C PRO A 121 7.03 -11.28 8.62
N GLY A 122 5.84 -11.60 8.11
CA GLY A 122 4.66 -10.79 8.32
C GLY A 122 4.13 -10.94 9.74
N THR A 123 3.71 -9.84 10.35
CA THR A 123 3.09 -9.80 11.69
C THR A 123 1.60 -9.44 11.65
N VAL A 124 1.02 -9.33 10.46
CA VAL A 124 -0.38 -8.96 10.25
C VAL A 124 -1.18 -10.22 9.96
N HIS A 125 -2.20 -10.47 10.78
CA HIS A 125 -3.11 -11.60 10.62
C HIS A 125 -4.39 -11.15 9.93
N PHE A 126 -4.89 -11.98 9.01
CA PHE A 126 -6.11 -11.74 8.27
C PHE A 126 -7.19 -12.73 8.69
N LEU A 127 -8.40 -12.24 8.92
CA LEU A 127 -9.59 -13.04 9.20
C LEU A 127 -10.72 -12.52 8.31
N VAL A 128 -11.32 -13.42 7.53
CA VAL A 128 -12.59 -13.18 6.84
C VAL A 128 -13.68 -13.98 7.53
N ARG A 129 -14.83 -13.34 7.76
CA ARG A 129 -16.02 -14.00 8.27
C ARG A 129 -17.13 -13.80 7.24
N ASP A 130 -17.57 -14.89 6.63
CA ASP A 130 -18.78 -14.97 5.81
C ASP A 130 -19.83 -15.76 6.62
N PRO A 131 -20.70 -15.09 7.41
CA PRO A 131 -21.56 -15.76 8.37
C PRO A 131 -22.56 -16.74 7.77
N LYS A 132 -22.84 -16.64 6.46
CA LYS A 132 -23.85 -17.44 5.77
C LYS A 132 -23.31 -18.17 4.53
N ASP A 133 -22.01 -18.08 4.27
CA ASP A 133 -21.35 -18.57 3.04
C ASP A 133 -22.05 -18.07 1.76
N GLU A 134 -22.75 -16.93 1.84
CA GLU A 134 -23.60 -16.39 0.78
C GLU A 134 -22.76 -15.74 -0.33
N HIS A 135 -21.55 -15.31 -0.02
CA HIS A 135 -20.75 -14.45 -0.89
C HIS A 135 -19.55 -15.18 -1.50
N ALA A 136 -19.36 -16.46 -1.16
CA ALA A 136 -18.22 -17.28 -1.60
C ALA A 136 -16.89 -16.53 -1.51
N MET A 137 -16.66 -15.84 -0.38
CA MET A 137 -15.53 -14.93 -0.24
C MET A 137 -14.19 -15.67 -0.37
N PRO A 138 -13.15 -15.05 -0.98
CA PRO A 138 -11.85 -15.70 -1.10
C PRO A 138 -11.28 -16.05 0.28
N ARG A 139 -10.79 -17.29 0.42
CA ARG A 139 -10.33 -17.83 1.71
C ARG A 139 -8.82 -17.73 1.91
N THR A 140 -8.05 -17.39 0.87
CA THR A 140 -6.59 -17.27 0.96
C THR A 140 -6.16 -15.81 0.95
N LEU A 141 -5.16 -15.44 1.74
CA LEU A 141 -4.66 -14.06 1.79
C LEU A 141 -4.17 -13.56 0.42
N ALA A 142 -3.63 -14.44 -0.41
CA ALA A 142 -3.10 -14.07 -1.73
C ALA A 142 -4.19 -13.56 -2.69
N ASP A 143 -5.44 -13.96 -2.48
CA ASP A 143 -6.58 -13.52 -3.30
C ASP A 143 -7.09 -12.13 -2.90
N TRP A 144 -6.59 -11.58 -1.78
CA TRP A 144 -6.98 -10.29 -1.27
C TRP A 144 -5.96 -9.20 -1.60
N TRP A 145 -6.46 -8.03 -2.02
CA TRP A 145 -5.68 -6.80 -2.12
C TRP A 145 -5.78 -6.01 -0.82
N LEU A 146 -4.93 -6.39 0.13
CA LEU A 146 -4.76 -5.73 1.42
C LEU A 146 -3.42 -5.02 1.52
N THR A 147 -3.46 -3.78 2.02
CA THR A 147 -2.31 -2.93 2.30
C THR A 147 -2.27 -2.57 3.78
N ARG A 148 -1.17 -1.97 4.28
CA ARG A 148 -1.06 -1.64 5.72
C ARG A 148 -2.11 -0.65 6.20
N GLY A 149 -2.51 0.28 5.34
CA GLY A 149 -3.51 1.30 5.64
C GLY A 149 -4.88 0.70 6.02
N ASP A 150 -5.23 -0.46 5.46
CA ASP A 150 -6.51 -1.15 5.71
C ASP A 150 -6.64 -1.63 7.16
N ALA A 151 -5.52 -1.94 7.81
CA ALA A 151 -5.46 -2.44 9.19
C ALA A 151 -5.01 -1.37 10.19
N ASN A 152 -4.94 -0.09 9.79
CA ASN A 152 -4.31 1.00 10.57
C ASN A 152 -2.93 0.62 11.12
N SER A 153 -2.23 -0.23 10.38
CA SER A 153 -0.94 -0.82 10.78
C SER A 153 0.23 -0.07 10.15
N ASP A 154 -0.03 1.05 9.49
CA ASP A 154 0.97 1.89 8.84
C ASP A 154 1.67 2.87 9.79
N GLU A 155 1.15 3.04 11.01
CA GLU A 155 1.73 3.90 12.06
C GLU A 155 2.74 3.18 12.95
N VAL A 156 2.96 1.88 12.72
CA VAL A 156 3.64 1.01 13.70
C VAL A 156 5.11 1.38 13.90
N PHE A 157 5.75 2.11 12.98
CA PHE A 157 7.15 2.55 13.07
C PHE A 157 7.25 4.08 13.08
#